data_AF-A0A7X7FR69-F1
#
_entry.id   AF-A0A7X7FR69-F1
#
_cell.length_a   1.000
_cell.length_b   1.000
_cell.length_c   1.000
_cell.angle_alpha   90.00
_cell.angle_beta   90.00
_cell.angle_gamma   90.00
#
_symmetry.space_group_name_H-M   'P 1'
#
loop_
_entity.id
_entity.type
_entity.pdbx_description
1 polymer ?
#
loop_
_entity_poly.entity_id
_entity_poly.type
_entity_poly.pdbx_seq_one_letter_code
_entity_poly.pdbx_strand_id
1 'polypeptide(L)'
;MSYRTQFIGTLDGYDDSVAWLPSDPKRGMTCRYSDDIGRVLCEQAGTKASYKLTGKELYVRAIVISTARHAAPVVAGDFQVAWTQPVQPACRSGGTQ
;
A
#
# COMPACT_ATOMS: atom_id res chain seq x y z
N MET A 1 14.36 -1.10 -19.62
CA MET A 1 13.75 -1.18 -18.28
C MET A 1 12.55 -0.26 -18.23
N SER A 2 11.41 -0.74 -17.76
CA SER A 2 10.31 0.13 -17.35
C SER A 2 10.10 0.03 -15.84
N TYR A 3 9.64 1.13 -15.26
CA TYR A 3 9.33 1.24 -13.84
C TYR A 3 7.84 1.58 -13.70
N ARG A 4 7.23 1.03 -12.66
CA ARG A 4 5.86 1.32 -12.26
C ARG A 4 5.87 1.65 -10.78
N THR A 5 5.28 2.76 -10.41
CA THR A 5 5.14 3.19 -9.02
C THR A 5 3.68 3.10 -8.62
N GLN A 6 3.40 2.36 -7.56
CA GLN A 6 2.08 2.25 -6.94
C GLN A 6 2.09 3.01 -5.62
N PHE A 7 1.18 3.97 -5.48
CA PHE A 7 0.90 4.64 -4.23
C PHE A 7 -0.17 3.85 -3.49
N ILE A 8 0.20 3.25 -2.37
CA ILE A 8 -0.66 2.43 -1.54
C ILE A 8 -0.96 3.17 -0.25
N GLY A 9 -2.21 3.17 0.17
CA GLY A 9 -2.61 3.81 1.41
C GLY A 9 -4.01 3.39 1.85
N THR A 10 -4.41 3.93 2.99
CA THR A 10 -5.77 3.75 3.54
C THR A 10 -6.42 5.12 3.65
N LEU A 11 -7.68 5.23 3.22
CA LEU A 11 -8.46 6.46 3.30
C LEU A 11 -9.17 6.58 4.65
N ASP A 12 -9.52 7.80 5.02
CA ASP A 12 -10.36 8.14 6.16
C ASP A 12 -11.79 7.64 5.89
N GLY A 13 -12.41 7.03 6.91
CA GLY A 13 -13.68 6.33 6.75
C GLY A 13 -13.58 4.99 6.01
N TYR A 14 -12.41 4.35 6.03
CA TYR A 14 -12.27 2.97 5.55
C TYR A 14 -13.15 2.01 6.36
N ASP A 15 -13.58 0.92 5.73
CA ASP A 15 -14.29 -0.15 6.43
C ASP A 15 -13.33 -0.89 7.39
N ASP A 16 -13.57 -0.74 8.68
CA ASP A 16 -12.81 -1.40 9.75
C ASP A 16 -13.36 -2.79 10.10
N SER A 17 -14.28 -3.32 9.29
CA SER A 17 -14.85 -4.65 9.48
C SER A 17 -13.77 -5.74 9.48
N VAL A 18 -13.97 -6.69 10.39
CA VAL A 18 -13.08 -7.84 10.57
C VAL A 18 -13.90 -9.11 10.41
N ALA A 19 -13.57 -9.89 9.39
CA ALA A 19 -14.12 -11.23 9.20
C ALA A 19 -13.22 -12.25 9.92
N TRP A 20 -13.70 -12.80 11.03
CA TRP A 20 -13.02 -13.87 11.73
C TRP A 20 -13.09 -15.16 10.91
N LEU A 21 -11.92 -15.74 10.65
CA LEU A 21 -11.83 -16.99 9.92
C LEU A 21 -11.93 -18.15 10.91
N PRO A 22 -12.53 -19.29 10.52
CA PRO A 22 -12.51 -20.49 11.35
C PRO A 22 -11.07 -20.89 11.65
N SER A 23 -10.83 -21.37 12.88
CA SER A 23 -9.51 -21.81 13.32
C SER A 23 -9.01 -22.94 12.43
N ASP A 24 -7.88 -22.74 11.76
CA ASP A 24 -7.22 -23.73 10.92
C ASP A 24 -5.76 -23.87 11.40
N PRO A 25 -5.34 -25.05 11.90
CA PRO A 25 -3.99 -25.28 12.41
C PRO A 25 -2.88 -25.13 11.35
N LYS A 26 -3.23 -25.06 10.05
CA LYS A 26 -2.29 -24.80 8.95
C LYS A 26 -2.24 -23.32 8.52
N ARG A 27 -3.16 -22.49 8.99
CA ARG A 27 -3.20 -21.05 8.68
C ARG A 27 -2.73 -20.25 9.89
N GLY A 28 -1.73 -19.40 9.68
CA GLY A 28 -1.27 -18.45 10.70
C GLY A 28 -2.18 -17.22 10.88
N MET A 29 -3.24 -17.09 10.08
CA MET A 29 -4.08 -15.88 10.03
C MET A 29 -5.48 -16.16 10.55
N THR A 30 -5.86 -15.47 11.62
CA THR A 30 -7.11 -15.68 12.39
C THR A 30 -8.26 -14.77 11.93
N CYS A 31 -7.95 -13.71 11.20
CA CYS A 31 -8.91 -12.72 10.74
C CYS A 31 -8.53 -12.20 9.35
N ARG A 32 -9.53 -11.69 8.64
CA ARG A 32 -9.39 -10.96 7.38
C ARG A 32 -9.95 -9.55 7.57
N TYR A 33 -9.14 -8.56 7.24
CA TYR A 33 -9.56 -7.16 7.19
C TYR A 33 -10.18 -6.82 5.84
N SER A 34 -10.91 -5.71 5.77
CA SER A 34 -11.42 -5.13 4.52
C SER A 34 -10.29 -4.85 3.52
N ASP A 35 -10.60 -5.00 2.23
CA ASP A 35 -9.70 -4.70 1.11
C ASP A 35 -9.44 -3.18 0.97
N ASP A 36 -10.13 -2.33 1.75
CA ASP A 36 -9.85 -0.89 1.83
C ASP A 36 -8.51 -0.56 2.52
N ILE A 37 -8.01 -1.47 3.38
CA ILE A 37 -6.73 -1.29 4.06
C ILE A 37 -5.59 -1.56 3.07
N GLY A 38 -4.78 -0.54 2.79
CA GLY A 38 -3.64 -0.69 1.88
C GLY A 38 -4.04 -0.86 0.42
N ARG A 39 -5.14 -0.21 0.01
CA ARG A 39 -5.55 -0.15 -1.40
C ARG A 39 -4.56 0.67 -2.24
N VAL A 40 -4.52 0.39 -3.54
CA VAL A 40 -3.80 1.22 -4.51
C VAL A 40 -4.62 2.48 -4.78
N LEU A 41 -4.06 3.63 -4.43
CA LEU A 41 -4.67 4.95 -4.61
C LEU A 41 -4.34 5.54 -5.98
N CYS A 42 -3.12 5.29 -6.47
CA CYS A 42 -2.65 5.76 -7.77
C CYS A 42 -1.55 4.84 -8.29
N GLU A 43 -1.52 4.64 -9.60
CA GLU A 43 -0.46 3.90 -10.29
C GLU A 43 0.08 4.76 -11.44
N GLN A 44 1.40 4.87 -11.53
CA GLN A 44 2.09 5.65 -12.56
C GLN A 44 3.22 4.83 -13.17
N ALA A 45 3.35 4.89 -14.50
CA ALA A 45 4.47 4.27 -15.21
C ALA A 45 5.51 5.32 -15.59
N GLY A 46 6.78 4.96 -15.50
CA GLY A 46 7.91 5.83 -15.84
C GLY A 46 8.92 5.99 -14.71
N THR A 47 9.94 6.80 -14.97
CA THR A 47 11.05 7.07 -14.02
C THR A 47 10.73 8.14 -12.98
N LYS A 48 9.61 8.86 -13.16
CA LYS A 48 9.11 9.88 -12.24
C LYS A 48 7.66 9.56 -11.90
N ALA A 49 7.35 9.57 -10.62
CA ALA A 49 6.00 9.43 -10.12
C ALA A 49 5.78 10.44 -9.00
N SER A 50 4.61 11.07 -8.97
CA SER A 50 4.26 12.04 -7.93
C SER A 50 2.83 11.84 -7.48
N TYR A 51 2.62 11.82 -6.17
CA TYR A 51 1.31 11.77 -5.56
C TYR A 51 1.12 12.98 -4.65
N LYS A 52 0.00 13.68 -4.82
CA LYS A 52 -0.38 14.80 -3.97
C LYS A 52 -1.35 14.28 -2.93
N LEU A 53 -0.95 14.36 -1.66
CA LEU A 53 -1.82 14.00 -0.53
C LEU A 53 -3.06 14.90 -0.56
N THR A 54 -4.24 14.29 -0.38
CA THR A 54 -5.51 15.03 -0.32
C THR A 54 -5.90 15.39 1.11
N GLY A 55 -5.25 14.76 2.10
CA GLY A 55 -5.56 14.91 3.52
C GLY A 55 -6.64 13.95 4.00
N LYS A 56 -7.21 13.17 3.09
CA LYS A 56 -8.13 12.07 3.41
C LYS A 56 -7.40 10.76 3.64
N GLU A 57 -6.10 10.69 3.43
CA GLU A 57 -5.32 9.47 3.62
C GLU A 57 -4.80 9.38 5.06
N LEU A 58 -4.95 8.24 5.71
CA LEU A 58 -4.30 7.97 7.01
C LEU A 58 -2.79 7.85 6.84
N TYR A 59 -2.37 7.21 5.76
CA TYR A 59 -0.98 7.15 5.31
C TYR A 59 -0.94 6.81 3.82
N VAL A 60 0.18 7.14 3.19
CA VAL A 60 0.52 6.70 1.84
C VAL A 60 1.98 6.23 1.81
N ARG A 61 2.24 5.11 1.13
CA ARG A 61 3.60 4.65 0.80
C ARG A 61 3.69 4.42 -0.71
N ALA A 62 4.85 4.70 -1.30
CA ALA A 62 5.13 4.34 -2.68
C ALA A 62 5.88 3.01 -2.74
N ILE A 63 5.40 2.11 -3.61
CA ILE A 63 6.11 0.90 -4.03
C ILE A 63 6.55 1.10 -5.47
N VAL A 64 7.84 0.97 -5.73
CA VAL A 64 8.44 1.06 -7.07
C VAL A 64 8.78 -0.35 -7.54
N ILE A 65 8.19 -0.76 -8.65
CA ILE A 65 8.35 -2.07 -9.27
C ILE A 65 9.09 -1.88 -10.60
N SER A 66 10.21 -2.56 -10.76
CA SER A 66 11.00 -2.57 -12.00
C SER A 66 10.68 -3.80 -12.82
N THR A 67 10.80 -3.76 -14.15
CA THR A 67 10.79 -4.97 -14.99
C THR A 67 12.07 -5.79 -14.90
N ALA A 68 13.08 -5.31 -14.17
CA ALA A 68 14.31 -6.04 -13.91
C ALA A 68 14.07 -7.23 -12.99
N ARG A 69 14.63 -8.39 -13.32
CA ARG A 69 14.63 -9.55 -12.42
C ARG A 69 15.47 -9.26 -11.18
N HIS A 70 15.00 -9.71 -10.03
CA HIS A 70 15.75 -9.67 -8.79
C HIS A 70 16.89 -10.71 -8.87
N ALA A 71 18.13 -10.32 -8.55
CA ALA A 71 19.30 -11.20 -8.68
C ALA A 71 19.31 -12.35 -7.66
N ALA A 72 18.81 -12.11 -6.44
CA ALA A 72 18.57 -13.10 -5.39
C ALA A 72 17.12 -12.99 -4.87
N PRO A 73 16.13 -13.50 -5.61
CA PRO A 73 14.73 -13.38 -5.23
C PRO A 73 14.37 -14.31 -4.07
N VAL A 74 13.42 -13.90 -3.22
CA VAL A 74 12.82 -14.80 -2.23
C VAL A 74 11.86 -15.77 -2.93
N VAL A 75 11.12 -15.30 -3.95
CA VAL A 75 10.24 -16.13 -4.78
C VAL A 75 10.76 -16.15 -6.21
N ALA A 76 10.89 -17.34 -6.78
CA ALA A 76 11.42 -17.52 -8.13
C ALA A 76 10.69 -16.63 -9.14
N GLY A 77 11.44 -15.75 -9.80
CA GLY A 77 10.89 -14.82 -10.78
C GLY A 77 10.50 -13.44 -10.23
N ASP A 78 10.79 -13.12 -8.97
CA ASP A 78 10.52 -11.77 -8.44
C ASP A 78 11.24 -10.68 -9.23
N PHE A 79 10.57 -9.54 -9.26
CA PHE A 79 11.09 -8.31 -9.82
C PHE A 79 11.83 -7.51 -8.75
N GLN A 80 12.69 -6.59 -9.17
CA GLN A 80 13.27 -5.61 -8.25
C GLN A 80 12.17 -4.67 -7.77
N VAL A 81 11.96 -4.64 -6.46
CA VAL A 81 10.95 -3.81 -5.80
C VAL A 81 11.62 -3.00 -4.71
N ALA A 82 11.24 -1.73 -4.59
CA ALA A 82 11.63 -0.85 -3.50
C ALA A 82 10.38 -0.21 -2.89
N TRP A 83 10.42 0.05 -1.58
CA TRP A 83 9.38 0.81 -0.89
C TRP A 83 9.96 2.07 -0.27
N THR A 84 9.08 3.05 -0.08
CA THR A 84 9.35 4.25 0.72
C THR A 84 8.74 4.10 2.10
N GLN A 85 9.28 4.81 3.09
CA GLN A 85 8.60 4.92 4.37
C GLN A 85 7.23 5.56 4.20
N PRO A 86 6.22 5.10 4.95
CA PRO A 86 4.89 5.69 4.89
C PRO A 86 4.94 7.15 5.31
N VAL A 87 4.27 8.00 4.56
CA VAL A 87 4.07 9.41 4.87
C VAL A 87 2.63 9.63 5.30
N GLN A 88 2.44 10.51 6.27
CA GLN A 88 1.12 10.97 6.71
C GLN A 88 0.93 12.42 6.25
N PRO A 89 -0.29 12.84 5.87
CA PRO A 89 -0.56 14.24 5.63
C PRO A 89 -0.33 15.06 6.91
N ALA A 90 0.46 16.12 6.80
CA ALA A 90 0.73 17.01 7.92
C ALA A 90 -0.53 17.80 8.29
N CYS A 91 -0.91 17.77 9.57
CA CYS A 91 -1.96 18.58 10.21
C CYS A 91 -3.36 18.51 9.56
N ARG A 92 -4.28 17.84 10.25
CA ARG A 92 -5.72 17.83 9.95
C ARG A 92 -6.29 19.22 10.29
N SER A 93 -6.33 20.16 9.34
CA SER A 93 -7.07 21.42 9.53
C SER A 93 -8.57 21.13 9.42
N GLY A 94 -9.19 20.70 10.52
CA GLY A 94 -10.62 20.37 10.54
C GLY A 94 -11.09 19.84 11.89
N GLY A 95 -11.03 20.67 12.91
CA GLY A 95 -11.65 20.45 14.22
C GLY A 95 -12.14 21.78 14.80
N THR A 96 -13.18 22.34 14.22
CA THR A 96 -14.05 23.42 14.74
C THR A 96 -15.45 22.99 14.29
N GLN A 97 -16.48 22.84 15.11
CA GLN A 97 -16.88 23.48 16.36
C GLN A 97 -17.75 22.48 17.14
#